data_AF-A0A9R0U5U0-F1
#
_entry.id   AF-A0A9R0U5U0-F1
#
_cell.length_a   1.000
_cell.length_b   1.000
_cell.length_c   1.000
_cell.angle_alpha   90.00
_cell.angle_beta   90.00
_cell.angle_gamma   90.00
#
_symmetry.space_group_name_H-M   'P 1'
#
loop_
_entity.id
_entity.type
_entity.pdbx_description
1 polymer ?
#
loop_
_entity_poly.entity_id
_entity_poly.type
_entity_poly.pdbx_seq_one_letter_code
_entity_poly.pdbx_strand_id
1 'polypeptide(L)'
;MLAAVVAGLVLMVTSTTMLAVNAAEQAAIERQQQAQAHEQAVARILPRTPASMVNFLAERIARPTPTAVADACFVFSPAAQRQLADAHGGEDCPGAIQALAAQVVDPSGYVNHLWLPGRATQPGPAGTLTVDACVLDFGGIAGWSGPDPGPQIGHLTLTQQHGEGQLITRYTRCS
;
A
#
# COMPACT_ATOMS: atom_id res chain seq x y z
N MET A 1 -6.65 -64.48 24.80
CA MET A 1 -7.61 -63.46 24.32
C MET A 1 -7.20 -62.02 24.65
N LEU A 2 -6.49 -61.73 25.75
CA LEU A 2 -6.09 -60.35 26.11
C LEU A 2 -5.14 -59.64 25.10
N ALA A 3 -4.22 -60.37 24.45
CA ALA A 3 -3.24 -59.75 23.55
C ALA A 3 -3.85 -59.13 22.27
N ALA A 4 -4.96 -59.67 21.77
CA ALA A 4 -5.63 -59.16 20.57
C ALA A 4 -6.38 -57.83 20.84
N VAL A 5 -6.88 -57.64 22.07
CA VAL A 5 -7.61 -56.43 22.48
C VAL A 5 -6.66 -55.24 22.62
N VAL A 6 -5.46 -55.47 23.18
CA VAL A 6 -4.44 -54.41 23.34
C VAL A 6 -3.90 -53.95 21.99
N ALA A 7 -3.64 -54.87 21.06
CA ALA A 7 -3.19 -54.52 19.70
C ALA A 7 -4.26 -53.72 18.93
N GLY A 8 -5.54 -54.10 19.05
CA GLY A 8 -6.66 -53.37 18.43
C GLY A 8 -6.83 -51.94 18.98
N LEU A 9 -6.63 -51.74 20.28
CA LEU A 9 -6.69 -50.41 20.91
C LEU A 9 -5.52 -49.51 20.47
N VAL A 10 -4.30 -50.05 20.37
CA VAL A 10 -3.13 -49.27 19.92
C VAL A 10 -3.30 -48.80 18.47
N LEU A 11 -3.79 -49.66 17.59
CA LEU A 11 -4.06 -49.32 16.18
C LEU A 11 -5.16 -48.26 16.01
N MET A 12 -6.20 -48.26 16.85
CA MET A 12 -7.25 -47.23 16.79
C MET A 12 -6.74 -45.86 17.26
N VAL A 13 -5.92 -45.81 18.32
CA VAL A 13 -5.41 -44.55 18.89
C VAL A 13 -4.37 -43.89 17.96
N THR A 14 -3.55 -44.67 17.25
CA THR A 14 -2.63 -44.12 16.23
C THR A 14 -3.37 -43.59 15.01
N SER A 15 -4.51 -44.20 14.65
CA SER A 15 -5.30 -43.80 13.48
C SER A 15 -6.02 -42.45 13.70
N THR A 16 -6.58 -42.22 14.89
CA THR A 16 -7.30 -40.97 15.20
C THR A 16 -6.36 -39.77 15.34
N THR A 17 -5.17 -39.98 15.92
CA THR A 17 -4.15 -38.93 16.05
C THR A 17 -3.59 -38.51 14.69
N MET A 18 -3.33 -39.45 13.78
CA MET A 18 -2.86 -39.14 12.41
C MET A 18 -3.91 -38.38 11.59
N LEU A 19 -5.21 -38.72 11.73
CA LEU A 19 -6.31 -37.99 11.07
C LEU A 19 -6.45 -36.55 11.58
N ALA A 20 -6.32 -36.35 12.89
CA ALA A 20 -6.40 -35.01 13.49
C ALA A 20 -5.21 -34.12 13.08
N VAL A 21 -3.99 -34.68 13.03
CA VAL A 21 -2.80 -33.96 12.56
C VAL A 21 -2.93 -33.60 11.08
N ASN A 22 -3.35 -34.54 10.23
CA ASN A 22 -3.52 -34.29 8.80
C ASN A 22 -4.61 -33.23 8.54
N ALA A 23 -5.71 -33.22 9.29
CA ALA A 23 -6.74 -32.18 9.18
C ALA A 23 -6.24 -30.80 9.64
N ALA A 24 -5.42 -30.74 10.69
CA ALA A 24 -4.83 -29.50 11.16
C ALA A 24 -3.78 -28.94 10.17
N GLU A 25 -2.95 -29.81 9.59
CA GLU A 25 -1.99 -29.44 8.55
C GLU A 25 -2.69 -28.94 7.28
N GLN A 26 -3.73 -29.64 6.82
CA GLN A 26 -4.54 -29.20 5.67
C GLN A 26 -5.19 -27.84 5.93
N ALA A 27 -5.80 -27.63 7.10
CA ALA A 27 -6.36 -26.33 7.45
C ALA A 27 -5.29 -25.23 7.52
N ALA A 28 -4.07 -25.54 7.96
CA ALA A 28 -2.96 -24.58 7.98
C ALA A 28 -2.49 -24.22 6.55
N ILE A 29 -2.37 -25.22 5.68
CA ILE A 29 -2.02 -25.04 4.26
C ILE A 29 -3.09 -24.20 3.56
N GLU A 30 -4.38 -24.53 3.75
CA GLU A 30 -5.49 -23.77 3.19
C GLU A 30 -5.49 -22.31 3.65
N ARG A 31 -5.25 -22.06 4.95
CA ARG A 31 -5.14 -20.69 5.48
C ARG A 31 -3.96 -19.93 4.88
N GLN A 32 -2.81 -20.59 4.72
CA GLN A 32 -1.65 -19.98 4.08
C GLN A 32 -1.93 -19.67 2.61
N GLN A 33 -2.56 -20.59 1.88
CA GLN A 33 -2.96 -20.37 0.49
C GLN A 33 -3.97 -19.22 0.35
N GLN A 34 -4.96 -19.16 1.24
CA GLN A 34 -5.94 -18.06 1.27
C GLN A 34 -5.27 -16.73 1.60
N ALA A 35 -4.35 -16.70 2.56
CA ALA A 35 -3.59 -15.50 2.91
C ALA A 35 -2.73 -15.03 1.73
N GLN A 36 -2.00 -15.93 1.07
CA GLN A 36 -1.22 -15.61 -0.12
C GLN A 36 -2.10 -15.12 -1.27
N ALA A 37 -3.24 -15.76 -1.52
CA ALA A 37 -4.18 -15.34 -2.55
C ALA A 37 -4.76 -13.95 -2.24
N HIS A 38 -5.05 -13.67 -0.97
CA HIS A 38 -5.52 -12.36 -0.52
C HIS A 38 -4.43 -11.29 -0.71
N GLU A 39 -3.21 -11.54 -0.25
CA GLU A 39 -2.08 -10.61 -0.41
C GLU A 39 -1.78 -10.33 -1.88
N GLN A 40 -1.86 -11.33 -2.74
CA GLN A 40 -1.70 -11.15 -4.19
C GLN A 40 -2.86 -10.36 -4.80
N ALA A 41 -4.10 -10.59 -4.37
CA ALA A 41 -5.25 -9.81 -4.82
C ALA A 41 -5.12 -8.33 -4.42
N VAL A 42 -4.67 -8.07 -3.19
CA VAL A 42 -4.34 -6.73 -2.71
C VAL A 42 -3.22 -6.10 -3.55
N ALA A 43 -2.16 -6.85 -3.84
CA ALA A 43 -1.05 -6.35 -4.64
C ALA A 43 -1.48 -5.95 -6.07
N ARG A 44 -2.49 -6.61 -6.65
CA ARG A 44 -3.00 -6.30 -7.99
C ARG A 44 -3.78 -4.99 -8.09
N ILE A 45 -4.40 -4.55 -6.99
CA ILE A 45 -5.16 -3.30 -6.97
C ILE A 45 -4.29 -2.08 -6.64
N LEU A 46 -3.04 -2.29 -6.20
CA LEU A 46 -2.08 -1.23 -5.95
C LEU A 46 -1.57 -0.63 -7.28
N PRO A 47 -1.25 0.69 -7.32
CA PRO A 47 -0.63 1.32 -8.48
C PRO A 47 0.68 0.62 -8.89
N ARG A 48 0.85 0.36 -10.19
CA ARG A 48 1.97 -0.43 -10.72
C ARG A 48 3.24 0.36 -11.02
N THR A 49 3.12 1.68 -11.20
CA THR A 49 4.24 2.56 -11.52
C THR A 49 4.33 3.74 -10.54
N PRO A 50 5.53 4.30 -10.32
CA PRO A 50 5.70 5.53 -9.54
C PRO A 50 4.78 6.68 -9.94
N ALA A 51 4.66 6.93 -11.25
CA ALA A 51 3.77 7.98 -11.77
C ALA A 51 2.29 7.67 -11.47
N SER A 52 1.85 6.41 -11.64
CA SER A 52 0.47 6.02 -11.29
C SER A 52 0.19 6.14 -9.79
N MET A 53 1.18 5.89 -8.93
CA MET A 53 1.06 6.08 -7.48
C MET A 53 0.85 7.56 -7.13
N VAL A 54 1.67 8.44 -7.71
CA VAL A 54 1.56 9.89 -7.49
C VAL A 54 0.22 10.42 -8.00
N ASN A 55 -0.21 10.03 -9.20
CA ASN A 55 -1.53 10.42 -9.73
C ASN A 55 -2.68 9.91 -8.87
N PHE A 56 -2.60 8.65 -8.43
CA PHE A 56 -3.61 8.05 -7.55
C PHE A 56 -3.77 8.87 -6.27
N LEU A 57 -2.66 9.24 -5.61
CA LEU A 57 -2.69 10.09 -4.42
C LEU A 57 -3.23 11.49 -4.73
N ALA A 58 -2.77 12.12 -5.81
CA ALA A 58 -3.20 13.46 -6.20
C ALA A 58 -4.72 13.53 -6.43
N GLU A 59 -5.31 12.53 -7.10
CA GLU A 59 -6.76 12.45 -7.30
C GLU A 59 -7.55 12.43 -5.98
N ARG A 60 -7.05 11.68 -4.99
CA ARG A 60 -7.72 11.48 -3.70
C ARG A 60 -7.51 12.64 -2.74
N ILE A 61 -6.36 13.29 -2.83
CA ILE A 61 -6.07 14.56 -2.15
C ILE A 61 -6.92 15.68 -2.74
N ALA A 62 -7.06 15.76 -4.06
CA ALA A 62 -7.88 16.79 -4.73
C ALA A 62 -9.36 16.73 -4.35
N ARG A 63 -9.89 15.52 -4.12
CA ARG A 63 -11.32 15.26 -3.88
C ARG A 63 -11.49 14.29 -2.70
N PRO A 64 -11.29 14.75 -1.45
CA PRO A 64 -11.20 13.90 -0.27
C PRO A 64 -12.57 13.46 0.26
N THR A 65 -13.26 12.58 -0.46
CA THR A 65 -14.40 11.84 0.12
C THR A 65 -13.90 10.86 1.18
N PRO A 66 -14.74 10.37 2.11
CA PRO A 66 -14.32 9.37 3.10
C PRO A 66 -13.68 8.12 2.46
N THR A 67 -14.22 7.67 1.32
CA THR A 67 -13.65 6.56 0.55
C THR A 67 -12.32 6.92 -0.10
N ALA A 68 -12.19 8.11 -0.70
CA ALA A 68 -10.94 8.56 -1.30
C ALA A 68 -9.81 8.69 -0.27
N VAL A 69 -10.13 9.17 0.94
CA VAL A 69 -9.17 9.27 2.05
C VAL A 69 -8.73 7.86 2.50
N ALA A 70 -9.67 6.93 2.65
CA ALA A 70 -9.34 5.55 2.98
C ALA A 70 -8.46 4.89 1.91
N ASP A 71 -8.79 5.08 0.63
CA ASP A 71 -8.01 4.58 -0.51
C ASP A 71 -6.60 5.20 -0.55
N ALA A 72 -6.48 6.50 -0.26
CA ALA A 72 -5.18 7.17 -0.19
C ALA A 72 -4.32 6.58 0.94
N CYS A 73 -4.90 6.26 2.10
CA CYS A 73 -4.17 5.60 3.18
C CYS A 73 -3.83 4.14 2.89
N PHE A 74 -4.67 3.44 2.12
CA PHE A 74 -4.48 2.03 1.78
C PHE A 74 -3.17 1.74 1.04
N VAL A 75 -2.69 2.67 0.22
CA VAL A 75 -1.42 2.50 -0.52
C VAL A 75 -0.17 2.73 0.34
N PHE A 76 -0.32 3.12 1.60
CA PHE A 76 0.76 3.21 2.57
C PHE A 76 0.80 1.99 3.49
N SER A 77 2.00 1.46 3.71
CA SER A 77 2.23 0.53 4.82
C SER A 77 1.88 1.19 6.16
N PRO A 78 1.56 0.43 7.22
CA PRO A 78 1.25 1.00 8.54
C PRO A 78 2.35 1.93 9.09
N ALA A 79 3.61 1.59 8.84
CA ALA A 79 4.75 2.44 9.23
C ALA A 79 4.77 3.76 8.45
N ALA A 80 4.51 3.72 7.14
CA ALA A 80 4.46 4.93 6.31
C ALA A 80 3.22 5.79 6.59
N GLN A 81 2.08 5.19 6.98
CA GLN A 81 0.90 5.92 7.45
C GLN A 81 1.22 6.76 8.70
N ARG A 82 1.97 6.18 9.66
CA ARG A 82 2.44 6.91 10.84
C ARG A 82 3.39 8.04 10.46
N GLN A 83 4.34 7.79 9.56
CA GLN A 83 5.24 8.84 9.07
C GLN A 83 4.50 9.99 8.39
N LEU A 84 3.46 9.68 7.61
CA LEU A 84 2.59 10.69 6.99
C LEU A 84 1.85 11.51 8.05
N ALA A 85 1.23 10.84 9.04
CA ALA A 85 0.56 11.50 10.16
C ALA A 85 1.50 12.45 10.90
N ASP A 86 2.64 11.94 11.34
CA ASP A 86 3.63 12.68 12.13
C ASP A 86 4.19 13.89 11.34
N ALA A 87 4.42 13.74 10.02
CA ALA A 87 4.98 14.78 9.18
C ALA A 87 4.04 15.97 8.92
N HIS A 88 2.72 15.73 9.00
CA HIS A 88 1.67 16.76 8.84
C HIS A 88 1.03 17.17 10.17
N GLY A 89 1.56 16.71 11.31
CA GLY A 89 1.06 17.04 12.64
C GLY A 89 -0.31 16.46 12.96
N GLY A 90 -0.71 15.39 12.25
CA GLY A 90 -1.96 14.67 12.48
C GLY A 90 -1.80 13.47 13.42
N GLU A 91 -2.93 12.97 13.94
CA GLU A 91 -2.96 11.77 14.79
C GLU A 91 -2.88 10.47 13.98
N ASP A 92 -3.39 10.51 12.74
CA ASP A 92 -3.51 9.38 11.83
C ASP A 92 -3.36 9.78 10.35
N CYS A 93 -3.31 8.76 9.48
CA CYS A 93 -3.19 8.97 8.04
C CYS A 93 -4.38 9.74 7.44
N PRO A 94 -5.65 9.42 7.77
CA PRO A 94 -6.79 10.20 7.29
C PRO A 94 -6.68 11.70 7.55
N GLY A 95 -6.29 12.10 8.77
CA GLY A 95 -6.08 13.49 9.13
C GLY A 95 -4.98 14.15 8.30
N ALA A 96 -3.87 13.44 8.03
CA ALA A 96 -2.80 13.96 7.18
C ALA A 96 -3.21 14.12 5.70
N ILE A 97 -3.99 13.17 5.15
CA ILE A 97 -4.54 13.31 3.79
C ILE A 97 -5.49 14.51 3.71
N GLN A 98 -6.31 14.73 4.74
CA GLN A 98 -7.18 15.90 4.81
C GLN A 98 -6.38 17.21 4.93
N ALA A 99 -5.28 17.21 5.68
CA ALA A 99 -4.38 18.37 5.80
C ALA A 99 -3.69 18.72 4.47
N LEU A 100 -3.33 17.70 3.67
CA LEU A 100 -2.87 17.91 2.30
C LEU A 100 -4.00 18.43 1.40
N ALA A 101 -5.19 17.86 1.51
CA ALA A 101 -6.34 18.27 0.70
C ALA A 101 -6.74 19.74 0.95
N ALA A 102 -6.59 20.23 2.18
CA ALA A 102 -6.85 21.62 2.55
C ALA A 102 -5.91 22.62 1.86
N GLN A 103 -4.79 22.16 1.30
CA GLN A 103 -3.83 23.00 0.55
C GLN A 103 -4.13 23.01 -0.95
N VAL A 104 -5.11 22.25 -1.43
CA VAL A 104 -5.51 22.23 -2.84
C VAL A 104 -6.41 23.43 -3.13
N VAL A 105 -5.95 24.30 -4.03
CA VAL A 105 -6.64 25.54 -4.43
C VAL A 105 -7.47 25.32 -5.70
N ASP A 106 -6.97 24.51 -6.64
CA ASP A 106 -7.68 24.12 -7.85
C ASP A 106 -7.62 22.58 -8.01
N PRO A 107 -8.65 21.86 -7.53
CA PRO A 107 -8.69 20.40 -7.64
C PRO A 107 -8.59 19.87 -9.08
N SER A 108 -9.11 20.61 -10.06
CA SER A 108 -9.06 20.21 -11.46
C SER A 108 -7.65 20.38 -12.01
N GLY A 109 -7.05 21.55 -11.80
CA GLY A 109 -5.67 21.82 -12.21
C GLY A 109 -4.66 20.89 -11.52
N TYR A 110 -4.86 20.60 -10.23
CA TYR A 110 -3.96 19.73 -9.44
C TYR A 110 -3.90 18.30 -9.97
N VAL A 111 -4.99 17.78 -10.55
CA VAL A 111 -4.98 16.44 -11.16
C VAL A 111 -4.57 16.51 -12.63
N ASN A 112 -5.10 17.46 -13.38
CA ASN A 112 -4.97 17.46 -14.84
C ASN A 112 -3.62 17.99 -15.33
N HIS A 113 -2.94 18.83 -14.56
CA HIS A 113 -1.65 19.41 -14.96
C HIS A 113 -0.46 18.82 -14.21
N LEU A 114 -0.69 17.96 -13.22
CA LEU A 114 0.37 17.31 -12.47
C LEU A 114 1.22 16.44 -13.38
N TRP A 115 2.51 16.66 -13.27
CA TRP A 115 3.55 15.92 -13.95
C TRP A 115 4.65 15.55 -12.96
N LEU A 116 5.01 14.28 -12.96
CA LEU A 116 6.17 13.77 -12.22
C LEU A 116 7.35 13.65 -13.20
N PRO A 117 8.39 14.47 -13.09
CA PRO A 117 9.56 14.36 -13.96
C PRO A 117 10.20 12.97 -13.86
N GLY A 118 10.63 12.38 -14.97
CA GLY A 118 11.24 11.03 -14.95
C GLY A 118 12.46 10.92 -14.02
N ARG A 119 13.24 12.01 -13.88
CA ARG A 119 14.37 12.11 -12.95
C ARG A 119 14.00 12.09 -11.47
N ALA A 120 12.73 12.33 -11.15
CA ALA A 120 12.20 12.29 -9.79
C ALA A 120 11.98 10.85 -9.31
N THR A 121 12.11 9.85 -10.18
CA THR A 121 12.08 8.44 -9.81
C THR A 121 13.47 7.84 -9.95
N GLN A 122 13.95 7.19 -8.90
CA GLN A 122 15.27 6.54 -8.88
C GLN A 122 15.18 5.14 -8.27
N PRO A 123 16.00 4.18 -8.72
CA PRO A 123 16.17 2.92 -8.02
C PRO A 123 16.73 3.16 -6.61
N GLY A 124 16.11 2.56 -5.61
CA GLY A 124 16.56 2.54 -4.23
C GLY A 124 17.25 1.23 -3.85
N PRO A 125 17.74 1.11 -2.60
CA PRO A 125 18.33 -0.12 -2.10
C PRO A 125 17.30 -1.26 -2.03
N ALA A 126 17.78 -2.50 -2.06
CA ALA A 126 16.94 -3.71 -1.90
C ALA A 126 15.76 -3.80 -2.89
N GLY A 127 15.93 -3.29 -4.12
CA GLY A 127 14.90 -3.35 -5.16
C GLY A 127 13.72 -2.40 -4.93
N THR A 128 13.87 -1.40 -4.06
CA THR A 128 12.88 -0.34 -3.88
C THR A 128 12.97 0.71 -4.99
N LEU A 129 11.95 1.54 -5.13
CA LEU A 129 11.98 2.75 -5.94
C LEU A 129 11.77 3.96 -5.03
N THR A 130 12.64 4.97 -5.14
CA THR A 130 12.45 6.25 -4.46
C THR A 130 11.80 7.24 -5.42
N VAL A 131 10.79 7.96 -4.94
CA VAL A 131 10.02 8.95 -5.70
C VAL A 131 10.10 10.28 -4.98
N ASP A 132 10.63 11.28 -5.66
CA ASP A 132 10.66 12.66 -5.23
C ASP A 132 9.41 13.39 -5.74
N ALA A 133 8.30 13.26 -5.03
CA ALA A 133 7.09 14.05 -5.31
C ALA A 133 7.13 15.41 -4.58
N CYS A 134 8.33 15.95 -4.33
CA CYS A 134 8.56 17.35 -3.95
C CYS A 134 8.91 18.25 -5.13
N VAL A 135 9.16 17.65 -6.29
CA VAL A 135 9.44 18.35 -7.55
C VAL A 135 8.34 18.09 -8.58
N LEU A 136 7.09 17.99 -8.12
CA LEU A 136 5.92 17.92 -9.02
C LEU A 136 5.84 19.22 -9.81
N ASP A 137 5.60 19.06 -11.10
CA ASP A 137 5.42 20.15 -12.04
C ASP A 137 3.94 20.24 -12.39
N PHE A 138 3.33 21.41 -12.18
CA PHE A 138 1.93 21.68 -12.54
C PHE A 138 1.81 22.48 -13.84
N GLY A 139 2.93 22.82 -14.47
CA GLY A 139 3.06 23.39 -15.80
C GLY A 139 2.68 22.42 -16.90
N GLY A 140 2.85 21.13 -16.65
CA GLY A 140 2.74 20.07 -17.66
C GLY A 140 3.59 20.37 -18.91
N ILE A 141 3.21 19.78 -20.04
CA ILE A 141 3.77 20.08 -21.38
C ILE A 141 3.11 21.30 -22.04
N ALA A 142 1.96 21.75 -21.55
CA ALA A 142 1.14 22.81 -22.15
C ALA A 142 1.36 24.20 -21.53
N GLY A 143 2.07 24.30 -20.41
CA GLY A 143 2.38 25.54 -19.72
C GLY A 143 1.20 26.06 -18.89
N TRP A 144 1.10 25.66 -17.62
CA TRP A 144 0.33 26.39 -16.62
C TRP A 144 1.11 27.63 -16.18
N SER A 145 0.45 28.80 -16.21
CA SER A 145 1.04 30.09 -15.81
C SER A 145 0.43 30.65 -14.52
N GLY A 146 -0.40 29.87 -13.83
CA GLY A 146 -1.01 30.25 -12.55
C GLY A 146 -0.13 29.85 -11.36
N PRO A 147 -0.54 30.22 -10.13
CA PRO A 147 0.04 29.64 -8.92
C PRO A 147 -0.18 28.13 -8.89
N ASP A 148 0.66 27.41 -8.15
CA ASP A 148 0.53 25.95 -8.02
C ASP A 148 -0.88 25.58 -7.51
N PRO A 149 -1.58 24.65 -8.18
CA PRO A 149 -2.97 24.31 -7.88
C PRO A 149 -3.14 23.50 -6.58
N GLY A 150 -2.05 23.00 -5.99
CA GLY A 150 -2.06 22.24 -4.75
C GLY A 150 -0.66 21.94 -4.22
N PRO A 151 -0.56 21.14 -3.14
CA PRO A 151 0.70 20.92 -2.45
C PRO A 151 1.62 19.97 -3.20
N GLN A 152 2.89 20.01 -2.87
CA GLN A 152 3.79 18.89 -3.14
C GLN A 152 3.42 17.71 -2.22
N ILE A 153 3.61 16.46 -2.67
CA ILE A 153 3.16 15.28 -1.90
C ILE A 153 4.21 14.84 -0.87
N GLY A 154 5.48 14.75 -1.25
CA GLY A 154 6.56 14.25 -0.39
C GLY A 154 7.53 13.31 -1.09
N HIS A 155 8.54 12.87 -0.34
CA HIS A 155 9.43 11.79 -0.75
C HIS A 155 8.81 10.44 -0.37
N LEU A 156 8.69 9.54 -1.34
CA LEU A 156 8.10 8.21 -1.18
C LEU A 156 9.17 7.14 -1.43
N THR A 157 9.15 6.06 -0.64
CA THR A 157 9.82 4.81 -1.01
C THR A 157 8.76 3.76 -1.31
N LEU A 158 8.86 3.17 -2.50
CA LEU A 158 7.94 2.17 -3.02
C LEU A 158 8.60 0.79 -3.01
N THR A 159 7.84 -0.21 -2.57
CA THR A 159 8.24 -1.62 -2.61
C THR A 159 7.21 -2.43 -3.39
N GLN A 160 7.67 -3.19 -4.38
CA GLN A 160 6.80 -4.04 -5.17
C GLN A 160 6.24 -5.17 -4.31
N GLN A 161 4.93 -5.39 -4.41
CA GLN A 161 4.23 -6.47 -3.73
C GLN A 161 3.99 -7.60 -4.72
N HIS A 162 4.52 -8.81 -4.47
CA HIS A 162 4.21 -10.02 -5.24
C HIS A 162 4.40 -9.90 -6.77
N GLY A 163 5.34 -9.05 -7.23
CA GLY A 163 5.55 -8.79 -8.66
C GLY A 163 4.45 -7.95 -9.34
N GLU A 164 3.50 -7.43 -8.56
CA GLU A 164 2.33 -6.67 -9.02
C GLU A 164 2.53 -5.17 -8.70
N GLY A 165 1.57 -4.55 -7.99
CA GLY A 165 1.60 -3.15 -7.63
C GLY A 165 2.59 -2.81 -6.51
N GLN A 166 2.70 -1.51 -6.25
CA GLN A 166 3.69 -0.93 -5.37
C GLN A 166 3.02 -0.43 -4.08
N LEU A 167 3.66 -0.67 -2.93
CA LEU A 167 3.24 -0.14 -1.64
C LEU A 167 4.21 0.93 -1.18
N ILE A 168 3.71 2.03 -0.61
CA ILE A 168 4.55 3.07 0.01
C ILE A 168 5.03 2.56 1.38
N THR A 169 6.31 2.25 1.48
CA THR A 169 6.92 1.71 2.71
C THR A 169 7.65 2.77 3.53
N ARG A 170 7.96 3.94 2.93
CA ARG A 170 8.44 5.11 3.66
C ARG A 170 7.88 6.41 3.07
N TYR A 171 7.65 7.38 3.95
CA TYR A 171 7.20 8.73 3.62
C TYR A 171 8.08 9.77 4.34
N THR A 172 8.34 10.89 3.67
CA THR A 172 8.91 12.10 4.28
C THR A 172 8.31 13.32 3.61
N ARG A 173 7.94 14.35 4.36
CA ARG A 173 7.44 15.61 3.76
C ARG A 173 8.53 16.33 2.97
N CYS A 174 8.11 17.23 2.11
CA CYS A 174 9.01 18.17 1.45
C CYS A 174 9.58 19.17 2.48
N SER A 175 10.86 19.50 2.32
CA SER A 175 11.60 20.44 3.18
C SER A 175 11.44 21.88 2.72
#